data_AF-A0A925YZ35-F1
#
_entry.id   AF-A0A925YZ35-F1
#
_cell.length_a   1.000
_cell.length_b   1.000
_cell.length_c   1.000
_cell.angle_alpha   90.00
_cell.angle_beta   90.00
_cell.angle_gamma   90.00
#
_symmetry.space_group_name_H-M   'P 1'
#
loop_
_entity.id
_entity.type
_entity.pdbx_description
1 polymer ?
#
loop_
_entity_poly.entity_id
_entity_poly.type
_entity_poly.pdbx_seq_one_letter_code
_entity_poly.pdbx_strand_id
1 'polypeptide(L)' 'MQVTEQGIKEKILKAVSELPEGITYEDAIEQIILLQKVERGLRAMRAGESISQDEAEVRLRTWPK' A
#
# COMPACT_ATOMS: atom_id res chain seq x y z
N MET A 1 20.74 -10.77 -10.27
CA MET A 1 20.79 -10.04 -8.98
C MET A 1 19.54 -10.41 -8.21
N GLN A 2 19.64 -11.29 -7.21
CA GLN A 2 18.49 -11.63 -6.36
C GLN A 2 18.25 -10.43 -5.45
N VAL A 3 17.21 -9.65 -5.73
CA VAL A 3 16.73 -8.64 -4.79
C VAL A 3 16.13 -9.42 -3.62
N THR A 4 16.83 -9.44 -2.49
CA THR A 4 16.29 -9.99 -1.25
C THR A 4 15.06 -9.17 -0.88
N GLU A 5 13.88 -9.79 -0.95
CA GLU A 5 12.64 -9.16 -0.53
C GLU A 5 12.74 -8.90 0.98
N GLN A 6 12.79 -7.63 1.37
CA GLN A 6 12.82 -7.25 2.79
C GLN A 6 11.55 -7.77 3.47
N GLY A 7 11.70 -8.35 4.67
CA GLY A 7 10.58 -8.80 5.47
C GLY A 7 9.66 -7.64 5.87
N ILE A 8 8.42 -7.96 6.26
CA ILE A 8 7.41 -6.94 6.59
C ILE A 8 7.86 -6.05 7.76
N LYS A 9 8.58 -6.62 8.73
CA LYS A 9 9.13 -5.89 9.89
C LYS A 9 10.16 -4.87 9.44
N GLU A 10 11.08 -5.26 8.56
CA GLU A 10 12.13 -4.39 8.03
C GLU A 10 11.55 -3.24 7.20
N LYS A 11 10.52 -3.51 6.39
CA LYS A 11 9.80 -2.48 5.62
C LYS A 11 9.09 -1.48 6.54
N ILE A 12 8.44 -1.95 7.60
CA ILE A 12 7.79 -1.10 8.60
C ILE A 12 8.83 -0.23 9.32
N LEU A 13 9.92 -0.84 9.80
CA LEU A 13 10.99 -0.11 10.49
C LEU A 13 11.56 1.00 9.61
N LYS A 14 11.83 0.70 8.33
CA LYS A 14 12.32 1.68 7.37
C LYS A 14 11.34 2.85 7.22
N ALA A 15 10.07 2.56 6.94
CA ALA A 15 9.08 3.61 6.72
C ALA A 15 8.84 4.48 7.96
N VAL A 16 8.83 3.89 9.15
CA VAL A 16 8.71 4.66 10.40
C VAL A 16 9.97 5.49 10.67
N SER A 17 11.16 4.96 10.35
CA SER A 17 12.42 5.69 10.54
C SER A 17 12.62 6.88 9.58
N GLU A 18 11.90 6.90 8.46
CA GLU A 18 11.95 7.97 7.46
C GLU A 18 10.91 9.07 7.74
N LEU A 19 10.06 8.91 8.76
CA LEU A 19 9.07 9.92 9.14
C LEU A 19 9.73 11.18 9.74
N PRO A 20 9.19 12.38 9.48
CA PRO A 20 9.66 13.61 10.11
C PRO A 20 9.58 13.56 11.64
N GLU A 21 10.43 14.34 12.31
CA GLU A 21 10.26 14.57 13.74
C GLU A 21 8.94 15.32 14.03
N GLY A 22 8.32 15.04 15.17
CA GLY A 22 7.10 15.72 15.62
C GLY A 22 5.79 15.19 15.03
N ILE A 23 5.82 14.07 14.29
CA ILE A 23 4.60 13.36 13.89
C ILE A 23 3.88 12.72 15.08
N THR A 24 2.59 12.45 14.91
CA THR A 24 1.76 11.74 15.88
C THR A 24 1.82 10.23 15.70
N TYR A 25 1.28 9.48 16.65
CA TYR A 25 1.11 8.04 16.52
C TYR A 25 0.15 7.69 15.37
N GLU A 26 -0.92 8.45 15.20
CA GLU A 26 -1.85 8.33 14.07
C GLU A 26 -1.12 8.43 12.73
N ASP A 27 -0.24 9.42 12.55
CA ASP A 27 0.52 9.58 11.30
C ASP A 27 1.40 8.35 11.00
N ALA A 28 2.04 7.78 12.03
CA ALA A 28 2.84 6.57 11.88
C ALA A 28 1.97 5.34 11.50
N ILE A 29 0.79 5.22 12.10
CA ILE A 29 -0.18 4.15 11.78
C ILE A 29 -0.69 4.31 10.34
N GLU A 30 -1.01 5.53 9.91
CA GLU A 30 -1.43 5.82 8.54
C GLU A 30 -0.36 5.40 7.53
N GLN A 31 0.92 5.66 7.81
CA GLN A 31 1.99 5.19 6.93
C GLN A 31 2.07 3.67 6.83
N ILE A 32 1.95 2.97 7.96
CA ILE A 32 1.94 1.50 7.96
C ILE A 32 0.77 0.97 7.13
N ILE A 33 -0.42 1.57 7.26
CA ILE A 33 -1.61 1.20 6.47
C ILE A 33 -1.38 1.49 4.98
N LEU A 34 -0.76 2.61 4.63
CA LEU A 34 -0.44 2.96 3.24
C LEU A 34 0.47 1.90 2.61
N LEU A 35 1.57 1.55 3.29
CA LEU A 35 2.48 0.48 2.83
C LEU A 35 1.74 -0.83 2.62
N GLN A 36 0.89 -1.23 3.57
CA GLN A 36 0.10 -2.45 3.45
C GLN A 36 -0.79 -2.43 2.20
N LYS A 37 -1.46 -1.30 1.91
CA LYS A 37 -2.33 -1.14 0.73
C LYS A 37 -1.54 -1.22 -0.57
N VAL A 38 -0.37 -0.59 -0.65
CA VAL A 38 0.51 -0.64 -1.82
C VAL A 38 0.98 -2.07 -2.08
N GLU A 39 1.48 -2.75 -1.05
CA GLU A 39 1.93 -4.15 -1.14
C GLU A 39 0.81 -5.09 -1.58
N ARG A 40 -0.41 -4.89 -1.07
CA ARG A 40 -1.60 -5.62 -1.53
C ARG A 40 -1.88 -5.36 -3.01
N GLY A 41 -1.84 -4.11 -3.45
CA GLY A 41 -2.07 -3.74 -4.86
C GLY A 41 -1.01 -4.35 -5.80
N LEU A 42 0.26 -4.33 -5.40
CA LEU A 42 1.35 -4.95 -6.16
C LEU A 42 1.18 -6.46 -6.28
N ARG A 43 0.77 -7.14 -5.20
CA ARG A 43 0.47 -8.58 -5.24
C ARG A 43 -0.70 -8.89 -6.17
N ALA A 44 -1.80 -8.15 -6.07
CA ALA A 44 -2.97 -8.31 -6.94
C ALA A 44 -2.58 -8.11 -8.42
N MET A 45 -1.81 -7.08 -8.73
CA MET A 45 -1.29 -6.82 -10.08
C MET A 45 -0.44 -7.98 -10.59
N ARG A 46 0.51 -8.48 -9.78
CA ARG A 46 1.36 -9.62 -10.15
C ARG A 46 0.57 -10.91 -10.35
N ALA A 47 -0.55 -11.08 -9.64
CA ALA A 47 -1.46 -12.20 -9.78
C ALA A 47 -2.44 -12.06 -10.98
N GLY A 48 -2.40 -10.93 -11.70
CA GLY A 48 -3.32 -10.67 -12.82
C GLY A 48 -4.72 -10.24 -12.39
N GLU A 49 -4.90 -9.82 -11.12
CA GLU A 49 -6.18 -9.37 -10.57
C GLU A 49 -6.46 -7.87 -10.81
N SER A 50 -5.73 -7.26 -11.75
CA SER A 50 -5.99 -5.88 -12.20
C SER A 50 -7.17 -5.82 -13.16
N ILE A 51 -7.92 -4.74 -13.10
CA ILE A 51 -9.01 -4.43 -14.04
C ILE A 51 -8.60 -3.30 -14.99
N SER A 52 -9.31 -3.16 -16.11
CA SER A 52 -9.13 -2.01 -16.99
C SER A 52 -9.66 -0.72 -16.34
N GLN A 53 -9.20 0.42 -16.85
CA GLN A 53 -9.71 1.74 -16.43
C GLN A 53 -11.22 1.85 -16.63
N ASP A 54 -11.74 1.42 -17.78
CA ASP A 54 -13.18 1.47 -18.09
C ASP A 54 -14.01 0.64 -17.08
N GLU A 55 -13.51 -0.54 -16.70
CA GLU A 55 -14.17 -1.38 -15.70
C GLU A 55 -14.15 -0.74 -14.31
N ALA A 56 -13.04 -0.08 -13.94
CA ALA A 56 -12.94 0.64 -12.68
C ALA A 56 -13.97 1.78 -12.60
N GLU A 57 -14.14 2.56 -13.67
CA GLU A 57 -15.12 3.65 -13.73
C GLU A 57 -16.56 3.15 -13.57
N VAL A 58 -16.91 2.02 -14.19
CA VAL A 58 -18.24 1.40 -14.04
C VAL A 58 -18.48 1.02 -12.57
N ARG A 59 -17.51 0.39 -11.92
CA ARG A 59 -17.64 -0.01 -10.50
C ARG A 59 -17.80 1.19 -9.58
N LEU A 60 -17.00 2.25 -9.77
CA LEU A 60 -17.08 3.47 -8.96
C LEU A 60 -18.46 4.14 -9.04
N ARG A 61 -19.13 4.09 -10.20
CA ARG A 61 -20.49 4.63 -10.36
C ARG A 61 -21.55 3.86 -9.58
N THR A 62 -21.30 2.60 -9.24
CA THR A 62 -22.23 1.73 -8.51
C THR A 62 -22.04 1.78 -6.99
N TRP A 63 -21.05 2.54 -6.49
CA TRP A 63 -20.85 2.62 -5.05
C TRP A 63 -22.01 3.34 -4.34
N PRO A 64 -22.50 2.79 -3.22
CA PRO A 64 -23.46 3.50 -2.39
C PRO A 64 -22.80 4.78 -1.86
N LYS A 65 -23.56 5.89 -1.94
CA LYS A 65 -23.14 7.18 -1.41
C LYS A 65 -23.14 7.19 0.11
#